data_AF-A0A0Q0SAX5-F1
#
_entry.id   AF-A0A0Q0SAX5-F1
#
_cell.length_a   1.000
_cell.length_b   1.000
_cell.length_c   1.000
_cell.angle_alpha   90.00
_cell.angle_beta   90.00
_cell.angle_gamma   90.00
#
_symmetry.space_group_name_H-M   'P 1'
#
loop_
_entity.id
_entity.type
_entity.pdbx_description
1 polymer ?
#
loop_
_entity_poly.entity_id
_entity_poly.type
_entity_poly.pdbx_seq_one_letter_code
_entity_poly.pdbx_strand_id
1 'polypeptide(L)'
;MQEKHIPEILATNKFSSARIVRVLIEEEMGGITYSVQYVTDSKETLDQYYIEDEPKFHQEALGLFADKMLSFRTELEVISEH
;
A
#
# COMPACT_ATOMS: atom_id res chain seq x y z
N MET A 1 -9.46 0.50 -2.27
CA MET A 1 -8.06 0.59 -2.74
C MET A 1 -7.93 1.34 -4.06
N GLN A 2 -8.46 0.83 -5.17
CA GLN A 2 -8.18 1.34 -6.52
C GLN A 2 -8.71 2.76 -6.81
N GLU A 3 -9.93 3.07 -6.36
CA GLU A 3 -10.61 4.33 -6.71
C GLU A 3 -10.27 5.52 -5.79
N LYS A 4 -9.73 5.27 -4.59
CA LYS A 4 -9.53 6.30 -3.57
C LYS A 4 -8.12 6.25 -2.98
N HIS A 5 -7.81 5.16 -2.28
CA HIS A 5 -6.57 5.04 -1.53
C HIS A 5 -5.31 5.16 -2.40
N ILE A 6 -5.23 4.45 -3.54
CA ILE A 6 -4.07 4.54 -4.45
C ILE A 6 -3.91 5.98 -5.00
N PRO A 7 -4.95 6.62 -5.58
CA PRO A 7 -4.87 8.02 -6.00
C PRO A 7 -4.40 8.99 -4.90
N GLU A 8 -4.90 8.85 -3.68
CA GLU A 8 -4.50 9.74 -2.58
C GLU A 8 -3.05 9.52 -2.13
N ILE A 9 -2.58 8.28 -2.13
CA ILE A 9 -1.17 7.97 -1.86
C ILE A 9 -0.27 8.58 -2.93
N LEU A 10 -0.64 8.46 -4.21
CA LEU A 10 0.12 9.09 -5.30
C LEU A 10 0.08 10.63 -5.22
N ALA A 11 -1.03 11.21 -4.75
CA ALA A 11 -1.16 12.65 -4.57
C ALA A 11 -0.25 13.24 -3.48
N THR A 12 0.36 12.41 -2.61
CA THR A 12 1.42 12.84 -1.68
C THR A 12 2.70 13.28 -2.41
N ASN A 13 2.85 12.91 -3.69
CA ASN A 13 4.07 13.06 -4.49
C ASN A 13 5.31 12.33 -3.93
N LYS A 14 5.13 11.44 -2.95
CA LYS A 14 6.21 10.60 -2.38
C LYS A 14 6.38 9.27 -3.12
N PHE A 15 5.44 8.93 -4.00
CA PHE A 15 5.46 7.73 -4.82
C PHE A 15 5.24 8.06 -6.29
N SER A 16 6.05 7.47 -7.17
CA SER A 16 6.02 7.70 -8.62
C SER A 16 5.02 6.81 -9.34
N SER A 17 4.75 5.62 -8.80
CA SER A 17 3.81 4.67 -9.38
C SER A 17 3.22 3.74 -8.33
N ALA A 18 2.10 3.11 -8.68
CA ALA A 18 1.45 2.10 -7.89
C ALA A 18 1.01 0.94 -8.77
N ARG A 19 1.18 -0.30 -8.28
CA ARG A 19 0.73 -1.52 -8.94
C ARG A 19 -0.12 -2.33 -7.98
N ILE A 20 -1.34 -2.66 -8.38
CA ILE A 20 -2.19 -3.61 -7.66
C ILE A 20 -2.20 -4.96 -8.39
N VAL A 21 -1.96 -6.03 -7.65
CA VAL A 21 -2.00 -7.41 -8.15
C VAL A 21 -2.84 -8.28 -7.21
N ARG A 22 -3.55 -9.25 -7.78
CA ARG A 22 -4.28 -10.26 -7.02
C ARG A 22 -3.36 -11.45 -6.75
N VAL A 23 -3.33 -11.92 -5.51
CA VAL A 23 -2.69 -13.19 -5.16
C VAL A 23 -3.61 -14.31 -5.64
N LEU A 24 -3.07 -15.23 -6.45
CA LEU A 24 -3.85 -16.31 -7.08
C LEU A 24 -3.95 -17.57 -6.21
N ILE A 25 -3.35 -17.57 -5.03
CA ILE A 25 -3.46 -18.68 -4.08
C ILE A 25 -4.90 -18.73 -3.59
N GLU A 26 -5.47 -19.93 -3.63
CA GLU A 26 -6.78 -20.20 -3.06
C GLU A 26 -6.63 -20.31 -1.54
N GLU A 27 -7.08 -19.28 -0.82
CA GLU A 27 -7.01 -19.28 0.64
C GLU A 27 -8.03 -20.28 1.20
N GLU A 28 -7.61 -21.17 2.12
CA GLU A 28 -8.47 -22.22 2.70
C GLU A 28 -9.75 -21.69 3.35
N MET A 29 -9.75 -20.42 3.77
CA MET A 29 -10.90 -19.73 4.38
C MET A 29 -11.68 -18.83 3.40
N GLY A 30 -11.39 -18.90 2.08
CA GLY A 30 -12.13 -18.16 1.05
C GLY A 30 -11.79 -16.65 0.96
N GLY A 31 -10.66 -16.23 1.53
CA GLY A 31 -10.15 -14.86 1.41
C GLY A 31 -9.69 -14.52 -0.01
N ILE A 32 -9.75 -13.23 -0.37
CA ILE A 32 -9.09 -12.71 -1.57
C ILE A 32 -7.99 -11.77 -1.09
N THR A 33 -6.75 -12.15 -1.33
CA THR A 33 -5.60 -11.31 -1.02
C THR A 33 -5.15 -10.50 -2.24
N TYR A 34 -4.85 -9.23 -2.01
CA TYR A 34 -4.24 -8.33 -2.99
C TYR A 34 -2.91 -7.81 -2.45
N SER A 35 -1.96 -7.58 -3.34
CA SER A 35 -0.73 -6.83 -3.05
C SER A 35 -0.77 -5.51 -3.80
N VAL A 36 -0.46 -4.42 -3.09
CA VAL A 36 -0.27 -3.10 -3.67
C VAL A 36 1.18 -2.71 -3.45
N GLN A 37 1.88 -2.41 -4.54
CA GLN A 37 3.26 -1.95 -4.53
C GLN A 37 3.27 -0.47 -4.87
N TYR A 38 3.99 0.32 -4.08
CA TYR A 38 4.24 1.73 -4.34
C TYR A 38 5.74 1.94 -4.53
N VAL A 39 6.11 2.64 -5.59
CA VAL A 39 7.52 2.91 -5.91
C VAL A 39 7.86 4.33 -5.48
N THR A 40 8.94 4.49 -4.73
CA THR A 40 9.48 5.78 -4.27
C THR A 40 10.94 5.89 -4.68
N ASP A 41 11.46 7.11 -4.77
CA ASP A 41 12.82 7.39 -5.25
C ASP A 41 13.91 7.04 -4.23
N SER A 42 13.59 7.08 -2.94
CA SER A 42 14.58 6.93 -1.88
C SER A 42 13.97 6.48 -0.55
N LYS A 43 14.81 5.92 0.32
CA LYS A 43 14.43 5.57 1.69
C LYS A 43 14.03 6.81 2.51
N GLU A 44 14.67 7.95 2.25
CA GLU A 44 14.33 9.23 2.90
C GLU A 44 12.90 9.68 2.57
N THR A 45 12.50 9.60 1.31
CA THR A 45 11.11 9.89 0.89
C THR A 45 10.11 8.92 1.53
N LEU A 46 10.47 7.62 1.64
CA LEU A 46 9.64 6.63 2.34
C LEU A 46 9.49 6.95 3.83
N ASP A 47 10.57 7.36 4.50
CA ASP A 47 10.53 7.72 5.91
C ASP A 47 9.70 8.99 6.15
N GLN A 48 9.76 9.97 5.25
CA GLN A 48 8.85 11.13 5.28
C GLN A 48 7.39 10.71 5.14
N TYR A 49 7.08 9.76 4.25
CA TYR A 49 5.72 9.24 4.10
C TYR A 49 5.20 8.62 5.41
N TYR A 50 6.04 7.85 6.12
CA TYR A 50 5.64 7.26 7.41
C TYR A 50 5.34 8.30 8.48
N ILE A 51 6.04 9.42 8.49
CA ILE A 51 5.87 10.46 9.51
C ILE A 51 4.67 11.36 9.15
N GLU A 52 4.54 11.75 7.89
CA GLU A 52 3.65 12.83 7.48
C GLU A 52 2.26 12.34 7.05
N ASP A 53 2.18 11.17 6.41
CA ASP A 53 0.98 10.73 5.70
C ASP A 53 0.39 9.43 6.24
N GLU A 54 1.25 8.47 6.60
CA GLU A 54 0.83 7.14 7.04
C GLU A 54 -0.21 7.16 8.17
N PRO A 55 -0.09 8.01 9.22
CA PRO A 55 -1.05 8.01 10.31
C PRO A 55 -2.47 8.35 9.84
N LYS A 56 -2.60 9.29 8.88
CA LYS A 56 -3.88 9.68 8.29
C LYS A 56 -4.50 8.50 7.54
N PHE A 57 -3.71 7.84 6.69
CA PHE A 57 -4.18 6.73 5.88
C PHE A 57 -4.53 5.49 6.72
N HIS A 58 -3.77 5.24 7.78
CA HIS A 58 -4.05 4.16 8.71
C HIS A 58 -5.35 4.39 9.49
N GLN A 59 -5.55 5.61 10.01
CA GLN A 59 -6.79 5.98 10.71
C GLN A 59 -8.02 5.87 9.80
N GLU A 60 -7.92 6.30 8.54
CA GLU A 60 -9.02 6.15 7.59
C GLU A 60 -9.35 4.67 7.33
N ALA A 61 -8.33 3.84 7.12
CA ALA A 61 -8.54 2.40 6.89
C ALA A 61 -9.18 1.72 8.10
N LEU A 62 -8.73 2.04 9.32
CA LEU A 62 -9.34 1.55 10.56
C LEU A 62 -10.80 2.01 10.70
N GLY A 63 -11.11 3.26 10.36
CA GLY A 63 -12.47 3.80 10.43
C GLY A 63 -13.44 3.14 9.46
N LEU A 64 -12.95 2.69 8.29
CA LEU A 64 -13.78 2.05 7.26
C LEU A 64 -13.93 0.55 7.46
N PHE A 65 -12.86 -0.14 7.86
CA PHE A 65 -12.79 -1.60 7.81
C PHE A 65 -12.58 -2.26 9.17
N ALA A 66 -12.15 -1.52 10.20
CA ALA A 66 -11.90 -2.04 11.55
C ALA A 66 -11.19 -3.41 11.53
N ASP A 67 -11.76 -4.41 12.18
CA ASP A 67 -11.27 -5.79 12.26
C ASP A 67 -11.56 -6.67 11.01
N LYS A 68 -12.25 -6.13 10.00
CA LYS A 68 -12.63 -6.88 8.79
C LYS A 68 -11.52 -6.96 7.74
N MET A 69 -10.37 -6.36 8.01
CA MET A 69 -9.22 -6.35 7.09
C MET A 69 -7.93 -6.55 7.86
N LEU A 70 -7.10 -7.48 7.39
CA LEU A 70 -5.71 -7.60 7.80
C LEU A 70 -4.83 -7.02 6.69
N SER A 71 -3.95 -6.08 7.05
CA SER A 71 -2.95 -5.52 6.14
C SER A 71 -1.60 -5.47 6.81
N PHE A 72 -0.55 -5.83 6.08
CA PHE A 72 0.84 -5.64 6.49
C PHE A 72 1.62 -5.00 5.36
N ARG A 73 2.77 -4.42 5.69
CA ARG A 73 3.66 -3.76 4.73
C ARG A 73 5.05 -4.37 4.83
N THR A 74 5.73 -4.42 3.70
CA THR A 74 7.09 -4.90 3.59
C THR A 74 7.86 -3.93 2.71
N GLU A 75 9.00 -3.47 3.17
CA GLU A 75 9.91 -2.64 2.38
C GLU A 75 10.69 -3.55 1.42
N LEU A 76 10.71 -3.18 0.15
CA LEU A 76 11.37 -3.94 -0.90
C LEU A 76 12.32 -3.01 -1.65
N GLU A 77 13.54 -3.49 -1.92
CA GLU A 77 14.47 -2.83 -2.83
C GLU A 77 14.28 -3.40 -4.24
N VAL A 78 14.08 -2.53 -5.23
CA VAL A 78 14.00 -2.94 -6.63
C VAL A 78 15.42 -3.19 -7.15
N ILE A 79 15.78 -4.45 -7.34
CA ILE A 79 17.08 -4.85 -7.90
C ILE A 79 17.09 -4.76 -9.43
N SER A 80 15.98 -5.08 -10.10
CA SER A 80 15.83 -5.02 -11.56
C SER A 80 14.35 -4.99 -11.97
N GLU A 81 14.04 -4.24 -13.02
CA GLU A 81 12.74 -4.21 -13.71
C GLU A 81 12.99 -4.21 -15.24
N HIS A 82 12.19 -4.96 -16.01
CA HIS A 82 12.38 -5.20 -17.44
C HIS A 82 11.09 -4.99 -18.23
#